data_AF-A0A383CVT2-F1
#
_entry.id   AF-A0A383CVT2-F1
#
_cell.length_a   1.000
_cell.length_b   1.000
_cell.length_c   1.000
_cell.angle_alpha   90.00
_cell.angle_beta   90.00
_cell.angle_gamma   90.00
#
_symmetry.space_group_name_H-M   'P 1'
#
loop_
_entity.id
_entity.type
_entity.pdbx_description
1 polymer ?
#
loop_
_entity_poly.entity_id
_entity_poly.type
_entity_poly.pdbx_seq_one_letter_code
_entity_poly.pdbx_strand_id
1 'polypeptide(L)'
;QLGISAYDIMLEVAALEKKYDDGSGKPHLRPWLVDLSYKIQSELEDALLHVVEHAISETGLKKLCLAGGVALNSVANYQLLVRGGLEGIFVFPAAGDNGIAAGCAYWAYHQDGGRERPRLEIATLGQSYPDELFQSALSLCSSEITFTRLDDDKMIHQTCQSMAQGNVVARFDGGCEFGPRALGNRSIMADPTFARMKDVLNSRVKFREAFRPFAPVIPRDRAAEVFELEVDSPFMLLV
;
A
#
# COMPACT_ATOMS: atom_id res chain seq x y z
N GLN A 1 20.66 -9.36 25.26
CA GLN A 1 20.25 -8.96 23.89
C GLN A 1 20.18 -7.44 23.88
N LEU A 2 20.90 -6.78 22.97
CA LEU A 2 20.75 -5.34 22.76
C LEU A 2 19.32 -5.09 22.26
N GLY A 3 18.54 -4.27 22.96
CA GLY A 3 17.14 -3.96 22.61
C GLY A 3 17.00 -3.02 21.40
N ILE A 4 17.98 -3.02 20.50
CA ILE A 4 18.08 -2.14 19.33
C ILE A 4 17.76 -2.99 18.10
N SER A 5 16.80 -2.56 17.28
CA SER A 5 16.43 -3.31 16.07
C SER A 5 17.55 -3.24 15.03
N ALA A 6 17.59 -4.20 14.09
CA ALA A 6 18.56 -4.14 12.99
C ALA A 6 18.42 -2.85 12.15
N TYR A 7 17.22 -2.27 12.11
CA TYR A 7 16.97 -0.97 11.47
C TYR A 7 17.62 0.18 12.24
N ASP A 8 17.53 0.16 13.57
CA ASP A 8 18.18 1.16 14.43
C ASP A 8 19.70 1.03 14.38
N ILE A 9 20.25 -0.19 14.31
CA ILE A 9 21.68 -0.42 14.07
C ILE A 9 22.10 0.14 12.72
N MET A 10 21.31 -0.08 11.66
CA MET A 10 21.60 0.51 10.35
C MET A 10 21.53 2.03 10.37
N LEU A 11 20.58 2.62 11.08
CA LEU A 11 20.49 4.07 11.27
C LEU A 11 21.67 4.60 12.09
N GLU A 12 22.13 3.87 13.11
CA GLU A 12 23.33 4.21 13.89
C GLU A 12 24.60 4.07 13.07
N VAL A 13 24.76 3.01 12.28
CA VAL A 13 25.91 2.81 11.40
C VAL A 13 25.92 3.88 10.31
N ALA A 14 24.78 4.14 9.67
CA ALA A 14 24.63 5.27 8.76
C ALA A 14 24.90 6.61 9.48
N ALA A 15 24.53 6.72 10.77
CA ALA A 15 24.82 7.87 11.61
C ALA A 15 26.29 8.03 11.99
N LEU A 16 27.04 6.94 12.07
CA LEU A 16 28.48 6.93 12.35
C LEU A 16 29.29 7.19 11.07
N GLU A 17 28.81 6.71 9.92
CA GLU A 17 29.29 7.11 8.59
C GLU A 17 29.09 8.62 8.32
N LYS A 18 28.17 9.30 9.05
CA LYS A 18 27.92 10.77 8.97
C LYS A 18 29.13 11.65 9.27
N LYS A 19 30.20 11.16 9.90
CA LYS A 19 31.29 12.06 10.32
C LYS A 19 32.02 12.71 9.13
N TYR A 20 31.93 12.13 7.93
CA TYR A 20 32.45 12.72 6.69
C TYR A 20 31.60 12.27 5.48
N ASP A 21 30.50 12.99 5.16
CA ASP A 21 29.88 12.89 3.82
C ASP A 21 30.84 13.52 2.81
N ASP A 22 31.59 12.66 2.09
CA ASP A 22 32.56 13.06 1.07
C ASP A 22 31.91 13.26 -0.31
N GLY A 23 30.59 13.16 -0.39
CA GLY A 23 29.82 13.28 -1.63
C GLY A 23 29.77 12.01 -2.48
N SER A 24 30.44 10.92 -2.06
CA SER A 24 30.41 9.62 -2.75
C SER A 24 29.28 8.71 -2.24
N GLY A 25 28.89 7.69 -3.02
CA GLY A 25 27.85 6.71 -2.63
C GLY A 25 26.41 7.07 -3.03
N LYS A 26 25.43 6.32 -2.50
CA LYS A 26 24.00 6.48 -2.83
C LYS A 26 23.42 7.69 -2.07
N PRO A 27 22.85 8.70 -2.75
CA PRO A 27 22.51 9.98 -2.12
C PRO A 27 21.32 9.93 -1.15
N HIS A 28 20.44 8.93 -1.26
CA HIS A 28 19.13 8.93 -0.58
C HIS A 28 19.17 8.66 0.94
N LEU A 29 20.34 8.37 1.52
CA LEU A 29 20.51 8.24 2.98
C LEU A 29 21.28 9.39 3.60
N ARG A 30 21.55 10.47 2.85
CA ARG A 30 22.19 11.65 3.43
C ARG A 30 21.29 12.22 4.51
N PRO A 31 21.81 12.54 5.71
CA PRO A 31 20.98 12.92 6.85
C PRO A 31 20.09 14.12 6.56
N TRP A 32 20.66 15.14 5.92
CA TRP A 32 19.92 16.35 5.58
C TRP A 32 18.80 16.10 4.55
N LEU A 33 18.92 15.09 3.68
CA LEU A 33 17.83 14.70 2.77
C LEU A 33 16.70 13.98 3.52
N VAL A 34 17.03 13.19 4.53
CA VAL A 34 16.04 12.56 5.42
C VAL A 34 15.32 13.62 6.24
N ASP A 35 16.06 14.53 6.87
CA ASP A 35 15.50 15.64 7.66
C ASP A 35 14.65 16.58 6.79
N LEU A 36 15.10 16.89 5.58
CA LEU A 36 14.33 17.68 4.61
C LEU A 36 13.05 16.96 4.18
N SER A 37 13.12 15.65 3.89
CA SER A 37 11.94 14.86 3.52
C SER A 37 10.92 14.82 4.65
N TYR A 38 11.38 14.64 5.89
CA TYR A 38 10.55 14.70 7.09
C TYR A 38 9.89 16.08 7.24
N LYS A 39 10.66 17.16 7.09
CA LYS A 39 10.12 18.53 7.19
C LYS A 39 9.06 18.79 6.11
N ILE A 40 9.33 18.42 4.86
CA ILE A 40 8.35 18.59 3.75
C ILE A 40 7.07 17.80 4.03
N GLN A 41 7.18 16.57 4.52
CA GLN A 41 6.02 15.76 4.90
C GLN A 41 5.20 16.44 6.01
N SER A 42 5.85 16.90 7.08
CA SER A 42 5.18 17.59 8.19
C SER A 42 4.49 18.88 7.74
N GLU A 43 5.14 19.70 6.91
CA GLU A 43 4.54 20.93 6.38
C GLU A 43 3.35 20.64 5.44
N LEU A 44 3.42 19.55 4.66
CA LEU A 44 2.30 19.11 3.83
C LEU A 44 1.11 18.70 4.70
N GLU A 45 1.35 17.93 5.76
CA GLU A 45 0.31 17.50 6.70
C GLU A 45 -0.39 18.70 7.36
N ASP A 46 0.38 19.69 7.81
CA ASP A 46 -0.17 20.91 8.42
C ASP A 46 -0.96 21.76 7.42
N ALA A 47 -0.47 21.89 6.19
CA ALA A 47 -1.18 22.60 5.13
C ALA A 47 -2.49 21.89 4.74
N LEU A 48 -2.49 20.56 4.64
CA LEU A 48 -3.69 19.77 4.36
C LEU A 48 -4.69 19.88 5.51
N LEU A 49 -4.23 19.80 6.76
CA LEU A 49 -5.10 19.91 7.93
C LEU A 49 -5.78 21.28 7.96
N HIS A 50 -5.06 22.36 7.69
CA HIS A 50 -5.64 23.71 7.62
C HIS A 50 -6.79 23.79 6.60
N VAL A 51 -6.60 23.22 5.41
CA VAL A 51 -7.65 23.19 4.36
C VAL A 51 -8.85 22.35 4.81
N VAL A 52 -8.60 21.19 5.42
CA VAL A 52 -9.66 20.30 5.91
C VAL A 52 -10.45 20.93 7.04
N GLU A 53 -9.79 21.54 8.03
CA GLU A 53 -10.44 22.24 9.15
C GLU A 53 -11.32 23.39 8.64
N HIS A 54 -10.84 24.15 7.66
CA HIS A 54 -11.65 25.17 7.02
C HIS A 54 -12.88 24.59 6.31
N ALA A 55 -12.73 23.49 5.58
CA ALA A 55 -13.87 22.83 4.94
C ALA A 55 -14.88 22.29 5.99
N ILE A 56 -14.41 21.76 7.12
CA ILE A 56 -15.26 21.33 8.23
C ILE A 56 -15.99 22.54 8.83
N SER A 57 -15.33 23.68 9.03
CA SER A 57 -15.98 24.87 9.59
C SER A 57 -17.07 25.42 8.69
N GLU A 58 -16.88 25.38 7.37
CA GLU A 58 -17.85 25.87 6.39
C GLU A 58 -19.04 24.92 6.19
N THR A 59 -18.81 23.60 6.27
CA THR A 59 -19.83 22.60 5.91
C THR A 59 -20.45 21.86 7.09
N GLY A 60 -19.75 21.83 8.24
CA GLY A 60 -20.09 21.00 9.40
C GLY A 60 -19.90 19.50 9.19
N LEU A 61 -19.38 19.05 8.02
CA LEU A 61 -19.23 17.64 7.68
C LEU A 61 -17.91 17.07 8.21
N LYS A 62 -17.97 15.87 8.81
CA LYS A 62 -16.80 15.15 9.34
C LYS A 62 -16.41 13.91 8.54
N LYS A 63 -17.03 13.69 7.38
CA LYS A 63 -16.69 12.61 6.46
C LYS A 63 -16.01 13.20 5.24
N LEU A 64 -14.74 12.85 5.05
CA LEU A 64 -13.88 13.45 4.03
C LEU A 64 -13.70 12.50 2.84
N CYS A 65 -13.91 13.01 1.63
CA CYS A 65 -13.54 12.33 0.39
C CYS A 65 -12.32 13.02 -0.21
N LEU A 66 -11.27 12.25 -0.53
CA LEU A 66 -10.05 12.78 -1.14
C LEU A 66 -9.81 12.19 -2.53
N ALA A 67 -9.29 13.06 -3.40
CA ALA A 67 -8.77 12.73 -4.73
C ALA A 67 -7.56 13.63 -5.03
N GLY A 68 -6.90 13.40 -6.16
CA GLY A 68 -5.63 14.01 -6.54
C GLY A 68 -4.43 13.19 -6.07
N GLY A 69 -3.28 13.36 -6.75
CA GLY A 69 -2.08 12.57 -6.49
C GLY A 69 -1.57 12.65 -5.04
N VAL A 70 -1.79 13.79 -4.38
CA VAL A 70 -1.43 14.00 -2.95
C VAL A 70 -2.20 13.05 -2.04
N ALA A 71 -3.44 12.68 -2.40
CA ALA A 71 -4.27 11.77 -1.61
C ALA A 71 -3.73 10.32 -1.61
N LEU A 72 -2.71 10.00 -2.40
CA LEU A 72 -1.99 8.71 -2.31
C LEU A 72 -1.00 8.66 -1.12
N ASN A 73 -0.81 9.78 -0.42
CA ASN A 73 -0.02 9.87 0.81
C ASN A 73 -0.81 9.31 2.00
N SER A 74 -0.65 8.01 2.25
CA SER A 74 -1.39 7.29 3.29
C SER A 74 -1.12 7.81 4.70
N VAL A 75 0.09 8.31 4.96
CA VAL A 75 0.49 8.88 6.25
C VAL A 75 -0.25 10.19 6.49
N ALA A 76 -0.28 11.07 5.48
CA ALA A 76 -1.04 12.32 5.57
C ALA A 76 -2.55 12.06 5.75
N ASN A 77 -3.11 11.08 5.04
CA ASN A 77 -4.52 10.69 5.20
C ASN A 77 -4.84 10.23 6.63
N TYR A 78 -3.94 9.47 7.27
CA TYR A 78 -4.12 9.04 8.65
C TYR A 78 -4.02 10.21 9.63
N GLN A 79 -3.04 11.11 9.42
CA GLN A 79 -2.92 12.32 10.23
C GLN A 79 -4.17 13.21 10.12
N LEU A 80 -4.77 13.33 8.94
CA LEU A 80 -6.03 14.05 8.76
C LEU A 80 -7.20 13.42 9.52
N LEU A 81 -7.31 12.08 9.49
CA LEU A 81 -8.35 11.36 10.22
C LEU A 81 -8.27 11.67 11.72
N VAL A 82 -7.08 11.52 12.30
CA VAL A 82 -6.84 11.66 13.74
C VAL A 82 -6.87 13.12 14.17
N ARG A 83 -6.01 13.97 13.58
CA ARG A 83 -5.85 15.39 13.98
C ARG A 83 -7.07 16.24 13.61
N GLY A 84 -7.72 15.92 12.49
CA GLY A 84 -8.92 16.62 12.04
C GLY A 84 -10.21 16.19 12.74
N GLY A 85 -10.16 15.16 13.60
CA GLY A 85 -11.34 14.64 14.30
C GLY A 85 -12.45 14.19 13.35
N LEU A 86 -12.05 13.57 12.23
CA LEU A 86 -12.96 13.08 11.20
C LEU A 86 -13.62 11.77 11.63
N GLU A 87 -14.87 11.56 11.21
CA GLU A 87 -15.61 10.30 11.43
C GLU A 87 -15.29 9.24 10.38
N GLY A 88 -14.64 9.63 9.29
CA GLY A 88 -14.26 8.72 8.23
C GLY A 88 -13.63 9.42 7.04
N ILE A 89 -12.77 8.70 6.35
CA ILE A 89 -12.08 9.15 5.17
C ILE A 89 -12.24 8.13 4.05
N PHE A 90 -12.58 8.60 2.86
CA PHE A 90 -12.61 7.79 1.65
C PHE A 90 -11.63 8.35 0.65
N VAL A 91 -10.73 7.49 0.18
CA VAL A 91 -9.76 7.81 -0.86
C VAL A 91 -9.96 6.85 -2.01
N PHE A 92 -10.20 7.37 -3.21
CA PHE A 92 -10.33 6.51 -4.39
C PHE A 92 -8.98 5.80 -4.67
N PRO A 93 -8.95 4.47 -4.92
CA PRO A 93 -7.71 3.72 -5.11
C PRO A 93 -6.77 4.30 -6.18
N ALA A 94 -7.36 4.82 -7.26
CA ALA A 94 -6.68 5.55 -8.31
C ALA A 94 -6.86 7.07 -8.13
N ALA A 95 -6.54 7.62 -6.95
CA ALA A 95 -6.80 9.02 -6.62
C ALA A 95 -6.07 10.03 -7.54
N GLY A 96 -4.95 9.65 -8.16
CA GLY A 96 -4.23 10.51 -9.10
C GLY A 96 -4.92 10.64 -10.46
N ASP A 97 -4.18 11.10 -11.46
CA ASP A 97 -4.70 11.35 -12.81
C ASP A 97 -5.28 10.09 -13.47
N ASN A 98 -4.80 8.91 -13.06
CA ASN A 98 -5.34 7.64 -13.50
C ASN A 98 -6.81 7.41 -13.12
N GLY A 99 -7.35 8.10 -12.12
CA GLY A 99 -8.77 8.04 -11.74
C GLY A 99 -9.69 9.03 -12.45
N ILE A 100 -9.15 9.98 -13.24
CA ILE A 100 -9.95 11.02 -13.87
C ILE A 100 -11.03 10.43 -14.77
N ALA A 101 -10.71 9.37 -15.53
CA ALA A 101 -11.69 8.69 -16.38
C ALA A 101 -12.90 8.18 -15.60
N ALA A 102 -12.68 7.61 -14.40
CA ALA A 102 -13.76 7.18 -13.52
C ALA A 102 -14.57 8.38 -12.99
N GLY A 103 -13.89 9.46 -12.58
CA GLY A 103 -14.53 10.71 -12.17
C GLY A 103 -15.43 11.31 -13.25
N CYS A 104 -14.95 11.38 -14.50
CA CYS A 104 -15.72 11.85 -15.65
C CYS A 104 -16.94 10.96 -15.93
N ALA A 105 -16.78 9.65 -15.85
CA ALA A 105 -17.90 8.71 -16.03
C ALA A 105 -18.96 8.88 -14.93
N TYR A 106 -18.55 9.02 -13.67
CA TYR A 106 -19.47 9.27 -12.55
C TYR A 106 -20.17 10.64 -12.67
N TRP A 107 -19.46 11.66 -13.15
CA TRP A 107 -20.04 12.97 -13.41
C TRP A 107 -21.12 12.89 -14.50
N ALA A 108 -20.81 12.27 -15.65
CA ALA A 108 -21.77 12.08 -16.73
C ALA A 108 -22.98 11.26 -16.27
N TYR A 109 -22.76 10.13 -15.58
CA TYR A 109 -23.82 9.30 -15.01
C TYR A 109 -24.73 10.09 -14.05
N HIS A 110 -24.15 10.98 -13.24
CA HIS A 110 -24.95 11.84 -12.36
C HIS A 110 -25.79 12.86 -13.13
N GLN A 111 -25.24 13.47 -14.19
CA GLN A 111 -25.97 14.41 -15.05
C GLN A 111 -27.14 13.73 -15.77
N ASP A 112 -26.97 12.46 -16.16
CA ASP A 112 -28.02 11.65 -16.79
C ASP A 112 -29.07 11.12 -15.79
N GLY A 113 -29.06 11.61 -14.53
CA GLY A 113 -30.03 11.25 -13.51
C GLY A 113 -29.71 9.98 -12.73
N GLY A 114 -28.51 9.42 -12.90
CA GLY A 114 -28.03 8.25 -12.18
C GLY A 114 -27.87 8.47 -10.68
N ARG A 115 -28.55 7.65 -9.88
CA ARG A 115 -28.63 7.78 -8.40
C ARG A 115 -27.94 6.67 -7.61
N GLU A 116 -27.55 5.57 -8.25
CA GLU A 116 -26.90 4.47 -7.56
C GLU A 116 -25.48 4.85 -7.16
N ARG A 117 -25.13 4.61 -5.90
CA ARG A 117 -23.79 4.88 -5.33
C ARG A 117 -23.34 3.68 -4.50
N PRO A 118 -23.09 2.51 -5.13
CA PRO A 118 -22.61 1.35 -4.40
C PRO A 118 -21.26 1.65 -3.75
N ARG A 119 -21.04 1.13 -2.55
CA ARG A 119 -19.74 1.24 -1.88
C ARG A 119 -18.71 0.48 -2.69
N LEU A 120 -17.58 1.12 -2.98
CA LEU A 120 -16.44 0.42 -3.57
C LEU A 120 -15.78 -0.42 -2.49
N GLU A 121 -15.90 -1.74 -2.60
CA GLU A 121 -15.27 -2.69 -1.67
C GLU A 121 -13.98 -3.30 -2.22
N ILE A 122 -13.91 -3.46 -3.55
CA ILE A 122 -12.82 -4.13 -4.25
C ILE A 122 -12.33 -3.21 -5.38
N ALA A 123 -11.02 -2.96 -5.43
CA ALA A 123 -10.41 -2.11 -6.46
C ALA A 123 -9.98 -2.91 -7.71
N THR A 124 -10.27 -4.21 -7.77
CA THR A 124 -9.87 -5.13 -8.84
C THR A 124 -10.73 -4.95 -10.10
N LEU A 125 -10.64 -3.77 -10.72
CA LEU A 125 -11.46 -3.35 -11.86
C LEU A 125 -10.79 -3.59 -13.23
N GLY A 126 -9.58 -4.16 -13.23
CA GLY A 126 -8.87 -4.50 -14.45
C GLY A 126 -9.45 -5.70 -15.20
N GLN A 127 -8.81 -6.04 -16.32
CA GLN A 127 -9.19 -7.18 -17.16
C GLN A 127 -9.22 -8.48 -16.35
N SER A 128 -10.28 -9.27 -16.51
CA SER A 128 -10.33 -10.66 -16.04
C SER A 128 -9.54 -11.59 -16.96
N TYR A 129 -8.84 -12.56 -16.38
CA TYR A 129 -7.99 -13.49 -17.12
C TYR A 129 -8.68 -14.86 -17.17
N PRO A 130 -9.18 -15.28 -18.33
CA PRO A 130 -9.84 -16.58 -18.46
C PRO A 130 -8.82 -17.72 -18.51
N ASP A 131 -9.27 -18.93 -18.20
CA ASP A 131 -8.43 -20.14 -18.11
C ASP A 131 -7.60 -20.37 -19.38
N GLU A 132 -8.09 -20.01 -20.58
CA GLU A 132 -7.36 -20.19 -21.83
C GLU A 132 -6.09 -19.34 -21.91
N LEU A 133 -6.11 -18.11 -21.37
CA LEU A 133 -4.92 -17.27 -21.29
C LEU A 133 -3.91 -17.88 -20.32
N PHE A 134 -4.37 -18.46 -19.21
CA PHE A 134 -3.49 -19.17 -18.27
C PHE A 134 -2.83 -20.37 -18.93
N GLN A 135 -3.60 -21.24 -19.60
CA GLN A 135 -3.03 -22.41 -20.30
C GLN A 135 -2.02 -22.00 -21.37
N SER A 136 -2.35 -20.95 -22.13
CA SER A 136 -1.43 -20.41 -23.14
C SER A 136 -0.13 -19.92 -22.50
N ALA A 137 -0.21 -19.17 -21.40
CA ALA A 137 0.97 -18.71 -20.68
C ALA A 137 1.81 -19.85 -20.09
N LEU A 138 1.17 -20.86 -19.48
CA LEU A 138 1.85 -22.04 -18.92
C LEU A 138 2.56 -22.84 -20.00
N SER A 139 1.99 -22.94 -21.20
CA SER A 139 2.60 -23.66 -22.32
C SER A 139 3.96 -23.06 -22.72
N LEU A 140 4.09 -21.73 -22.66
CA LEU A 140 5.30 -21.00 -23.03
C LEU A 140 6.48 -21.27 -22.10
N CYS A 141 6.23 -21.65 -20.85
CA CYS A 141 7.26 -21.91 -19.84
C CYS A 141 7.27 -23.36 -19.33
N SER A 142 6.53 -24.26 -19.99
CA SER A 142 6.39 -25.67 -19.63
C SER A 142 7.71 -26.46 -19.65
N SER A 143 8.71 -26.01 -20.42
CA SER A 143 10.04 -26.62 -20.46
C SER A 143 10.93 -26.24 -19.28
N GLU A 144 10.61 -25.16 -18.56
CA GLU A 144 11.47 -24.59 -17.51
C GLU A 144 10.85 -24.70 -16.12
N ILE A 145 9.51 -24.79 -16.03
CA ILE A 145 8.78 -24.71 -14.77
C ILE A 145 7.78 -25.87 -14.69
N THR A 146 7.74 -26.54 -13.55
CA THR A 146 6.72 -27.54 -13.25
C THR A 146 5.52 -26.88 -12.58
N PHE A 147 4.32 -27.18 -13.07
CA PHE A 147 3.07 -26.65 -12.54
C PHE A 147 2.24 -27.74 -11.90
N THR A 148 1.50 -27.39 -10.85
CA THR A 148 0.53 -28.29 -10.21
C THR A 148 -0.79 -27.55 -10.07
N ARG A 149 -1.88 -28.15 -10.56
CA ARG A 149 -3.23 -27.63 -10.33
C ARG A 149 -3.72 -28.13 -8.97
N LEU A 150 -4.10 -27.19 -8.11
CA LEU A 150 -4.65 -27.46 -6.79
C LEU A 150 -6.09 -26.93 -6.73
N ASP A 151 -6.89 -27.50 -5.83
CA ASP A 151 -8.13 -26.86 -5.40
C ASP A 151 -7.80 -25.71 -4.41
N ASP A 152 -8.80 -24.88 -4.11
CA ASP A 152 -8.62 -23.68 -3.30
C ASP A 152 -8.06 -24.00 -1.91
N ASP A 153 -8.59 -25.02 -1.23
CA ASP A 153 -8.15 -25.42 0.11
C ASP A 153 -6.69 -25.86 0.12
N LYS A 154 -6.27 -26.69 -0.84
CA LYS A 154 -4.86 -27.12 -0.95
C LYS A 154 -3.95 -25.97 -1.35
N MET A 155 -4.39 -25.08 -2.25
CA MET A 155 -3.63 -23.91 -2.65
C MET A 155 -3.39 -22.97 -1.46
N ILE A 156 -4.44 -22.68 -0.68
CA ILE A 156 -4.36 -21.87 0.53
C ILE A 156 -3.42 -22.53 1.54
N HIS A 157 -3.63 -23.82 1.85
CA HIS A 157 -2.79 -24.54 2.81
C HIS A 157 -1.31 -24.53 2.39
N GLN A 158 -1.01 -24.84 1.13
CA GLN A 158 0.36 -24.86 0.61
C GLN A 158 0.99 -23.46 0.61
N THR A 159 0.21 -22.42 0.29
CA THR A 159 0.65 -21.03 0.33
C THR A 159 0.99 -20.61 1.76
N CYS A 160 0.10 -20.87 2.72
CA CYS A 160 0.31 -20.56 4.14
C CYS A 160 1.53 -21.30 4.69
N GLN A 161 1.67 -22.60 4.41
CA GLN A 161 2.81 -23.39 4.84
C GLN A 161 4.12 -22.86 4.25
N SER A 162 4.13 -22.50 2.97
CA SER A 162 5.31 -21.93 2.31
C SER A 162 5.71 -20.59 2.92
N MET A 163 4.73 -19.70 3.16
CA MET A 163 4.97 -18.40 3.81
C MET A 163 5.51 -18.55 5.23
N ALA A 164 4.93 -19.45 6.04
CA ALA A 164 5.37 -19.73 7.40
C ALA A 164 6.81 -20.31 7.48
N GLN A 165 7.29 -20.91 6.39
CA GLN A 165 8.68 -21.35 6.25
C GLN A 165 9.63 -20.23 5.78
N GLY A 166 9.13 -18.99 5.66
CA GLY A 166 9.91 -17.83 5.24
C GLY A 166 10.04 -17.68 3.72
N ASN A 167 9.27 -18.43 2.93
CA ASN A 167 9.26 -18.26 1.48
C ASN A 167 8.41 -17.06 1.07
N VAL A 168 8.77 -16.47 -0.07
CA VAL A 168 8.02 -15.39 -0.70
C VAL A 168 7.11 -15.99 -1.76
N VAL A 169 5.82 -15.65 -1.73
CA VAL A 169 4.82 -16.17 -2.66
C VAL A 169 4.30 -15.04 -3.56
N ALA A 170 4.39 -15.22 -4.87
CA ALA A 170 3.72 -14.35 -5.82
C ALA A 170 2.29 -14.83 -6.05
N ARG A 171 1.32 -13.91 -5.96
CA ARG A 171 -0.09 -14.16 -6.25
C ARG A 171 -0.52 -13.38 -7.48
N PHE A 172 -1.09 -14.11 -8.43
CA PHE A 172 -1.77 -13.60 -9.62
C PHE A 172 -3.16 -14.21 -9.64
N ASP A 173 -4.19 -13.42 -9.39
CA ASP A 173 -5.57 -13.89 -9.25
C ASP A 173 -6.56 -12.84 -9.75
N GLY A 174 -7.68 -13.26 -10.35
CA GLY A 174 -8.72 -12.36 -10.86
C GLY A 174 -8.20 -11.24 -11.77
N GLY A 175 -8.89 -10.09 -11.75
CA GLY A 175 -8.43 -8.87 -12.45
C GLY A 175 -7.24 -8.19 -11.76
N CYS A 176 -6.70 -7.12 -12.35
CA CYS A 176 -5.71 -6.28 -11.66
C CYS A 176 -6.39 -5.16 -10.86
N GLU A 177 -5.72 -4.74 -9.79
CA GLU A 177 -6.13 -3.59 -8.97
C GLU A 177 -6.02 -2.28 -9.77
N PHE A 178 -7.01 -1.40 -9.57
CA PHE A 178 -6.98 -0.05 -10.11
C PHE A 178 -6.30 0.89 -9.12
N GLY A 179 -5.18 1.48 -9.53
CA GLY A 179 -4.35 2.31 -8.67
C GLY A 179 -2.96 1.72 -8.46
N PRO A 180 -2.10 2.36 -7.65
CA PRO A 180 -0.70 1.98 -7.52
C PRO A 180 -0.43 0.88 -6.48
N ARG A 181 -1.45 0.44 -5.73
CA ARG A 181 -1.32 -0.53 -4.63
C ARG A 181 -1.74 -1.92 -5.11
N ALA A 182 -0.91 -2.91 -4.82
CA ALA A 182 -1.29 -4.31 -4.93
C ALA A 182 -2.10 -4.70 -3.68
N LEU A 183 -3.29 -5.27 -3.86
CA LEU A 183 -4.28 -5.54 -2.81
C LEU A 183 -4.68 -7.03 -2.79
N GLY A 184 -3.73 -7.90 -3.11
CA GLY A 184 -3.88 -9.36 -3.08
C GLY A 184 -4.02 -10.04 -4.44
N ASN A 185 -4.33 -9.33 -5.52
CA ASN A 185 -4.54 -9.92 -6.85
C ASN A 185 -3.28 -9.90 -7.72
N ARG A 186 -2.44 -8.87 -7.60
CA ARG A 186 -1.10 -8.80 -8.25
C ARG A 186 -0.01 -8.57 -7.23
N SER A 187 0.13 -9.50 -6.28
CA SER A 187 0.86 -9.28 -5.03
C SER A 187 2.05 -10.19 -4.85
N ILE A 188 3.03 -9.68 -4.10
CA ILE A 188 4.11 -10.50 -3.54
C ILE A 188 3.86 -10.53 -2.04
N MET A 189 3.57 -11.72 -1.53
CA MET A 189 3.17 -11.98 -0.16
C MET A 189 4.31 -12.69 0.57
N ALA A 190 4.43 -12.39 1.85
CA ALA A 190 5.40 -13.01 2.74
C ALA A 190 4.90 -12.92 4.19
N ASP A 191 5.41 -13.80 5.04
CA ASP A 191 5.06 -13.80 6.47
C ASP A 191 5.62 -12.54 7.16
N PRO A 192 4.76 -11.66 7.72
CA PRO A 192 5.20 -10.45 8.39
C PRO A 192 5.85 -10.70 9.76
N THR A 193 5.70 -11.89 10.34
CA THR A 193 6.24 -12.25 11.66
C THR A 193 7.72 -12.67 11.60
N PHE A 194 8.22 -12.98 10.40
CA PHE A 194 9.61 -13.35 10.22
C PHE A 194 10.50 -12.10 10.26
N ALA A 195 11.27 -11.94 11.33
CA ALA A 195 12.04 -10.72 11.62
C ALA A 195 12.95 -10.25 10.48
N ARG A 196 13.47 -11.17 9.66
CA ARG A 196 14.37 -10.86 8.53
C ARG A 196 13.65 -10.73 7.18
N MET A 197 12.32 -10.80 7.14
CA MET A 197 11.57 -10.84 5.89
C MET A 197 11.76 -9.58 5.05
N LYS A 198 11.83 -8.41 5.70
CA LYS A 198 12.12 -7.13 5.02
C LYS A 198 13.43 -7.20 4.23
N ASP A 199 14.48 -7.75 4.84
CA ASP A 199 15.80 -7.91 4.20
C ASP A 199 15.74 -8.91 3.05
N VAL A 200 15.03 -10.03 3.24
CA VAL A 200 14.84 -11.06 2.21
C VAL A 200 14.12 -10.47 0.98
N LEU A 201 13.05 -9.72 1.19
CA LEU A 201 12.28 -9.10 0.10
C LEU A 201 13.09 -8.03 -0.64
N ASN A 202 13.78 -7.17 0.09
CA ASN A 202 14.60 -6.11 -0.52
C ASN A 202 15.78 -6.68 -1.31
N SER A 203 16.46 -7.69 -0.78
CA SER A 203 17.64 -8.29 -1.41
C SER A 203 17.34 -9.24 -2.57
N ARG A 204 16.30 -10.07 -2.46
CA ARG A 204 16.03 -11.14 -3.45
C ARG A 204 15.05 -10.75 -4.55
N VAL A 205 14.14 -9.82 -4.27
CA VAL A 205 12.96 -9.62 -5.14
C VAL A 205 12.92 -8.22 -5.68
N LYS A 206 12.97 -7.21 -4.81
CA LYS A 206 12.66 -5.83 -5.22
C LYS A 206 13.88 -5.03 -5.61
N PHE A 207 15.08 -5.37 -5.12
CA PHE A 207 16.31 -4.60 -5.35
C PHE A 207 16.12 -3.10 -5.04
N ARG A 208 15.23 -2.79 -4.09
CA ARG A 208 14.83 -1.43 -3.71
C ARG A 208 15.60 -0.97 -2.48
N GLU A 209 15.51 0.32 -2.23
CA GLU A 209 16.12 0.98 -1.09
C GLU A 209 15.58 0.40 0.23
N ALA A 210 16.47 0.13 1.19
CA ALA A 210 16.15 -0.60 2.41
C ALA A 210 15.10 0.09 3.32
N PHE A 211 14.93 1.41 3.17
CA PHE A 211 13.97 2.19 3.95
C PHE A 211 12.53 2.05 3.47
N ARG A 212 12.26 1.53 2.26
CA ARG A 212 10.88 1.42 1.78
C ARG A 212 10.08 0.45 2.66
N PRO A 213 8.90 0.88 3.16
CA PRO A 213 8.07 0.03 4.00
C PRO A 213 7.33 -1.02 3.16
N PHE A 214 6.87 -2.06 3.85
CA PHE A 214 5.87 -3.00 3.35
C PHE A 214 4.56 -2.75 4.11
N ALA A 215 3.43 -3.00 3.46
CA ALA A 215 2.11 -2.86 4.07
C ALA A 215 1.55 -4.25 4.43
N PRO A 216 1.08 -4.46 5.66
CA PRO A 216 0.43 -5.70 6.06
C PRO A 216 -1.00 -5.80 5.51
N VAL A 217 -1.52 -7.03 5.45
CA VAL A 217 -2.93 -7.33 5.19
C VAL A 217 -3.44 -8.25 6.28
N ILE A 218 -4.68 -8.04 6.73
CA ILE A 218 -5.33 -8.83 7.78
C ILE A 218 -6.83 -8.92 7.47
N PRO A 219 -7.51 -10.00 7.87
CA PRO A 219 -8.98 -10.02 7.86
C PRO A 219 -9.55 -8.82 8.61
N ARG A 220 -10.58 -8.20 8.03
CA ARG A 220 -11.19 -6.97 8.53
C ARG A 220 -11.64 -7.09 9.99
N ASP A 221 -12.27 -8.21 10.33
CA ASP A 221 -12.78 -8.54 11.67
C ASP A 221 -11.68 -8.75 12.72
N ARG A 222 -10.41 -8.92 12.28
CA ARG A 222 -9.24 -9.09 13.15
C ARG A 222 -8.30 -7.89 13.16
N ALA A 223 -8.62 -6.81 12.43
CA ALA A 223 -7.75 -5.65 12.30
C ALA A 223 -7.38 -5.02 13.66
N ALA A 224 -8.35 -4.94 14.57
CA ALA A 224 -8.18 -4.39 15.92
C ALA A 224 -7.28 -5.24 16.83
N GLU A 225 -6.94 -6.48 16.44
CA GLU A 225 -5.97 -7.31 17.19
C GLU A 225 -4.53 -6.83 16.98
N VAL A 226 -4.26 -6.09 15.91
CA VAL A 226 -2.90 -5.71 15.48
C VAL A 226 -2.74 -4.19 15.33
N PHE A 227 -3.78 -3.48 14.89
CA PHE A 227 -3.72 -2.05 14.57
C PHE A 227 -4.63 -1.22 15.48
N GLU A 228 -4.13 -0.06 15.91
CA GLU A 228 -4.91 0.99 16.56
C GLU A 228 -5.67 1.83 15.51
N LEU A 229 -6.47 1.17 14.67
CA LEU A 229 -7.24 1.80 13.59
C LEU A 229 -8.73 1.49 13.75
N GLU A 230 -9.54 2.52 13.95
CA GLU A 230 -10.99 2.38 14.19
C GLU A 230 -11.82 2.32 12.89
N VAL A 231 -11.19 2.51 11.73
CA VAL A 231 -11.86 2.54 10.42
C VAL A 231 -11.26 1.53 9.45
N ASP A 232 -12.03 1.14 8.43
CA ASP A 232 -11.55 0.23 7.40
C ASP A 232 -10.49 0.90 6.51
N SER A 233 -9.40 0.19 6.18
CA SER A 233 -8.40 0.59 5.19
C SER A 233 -8.30 -0.44 4.04
N PRO A 234 -9.36 -0.61 3.21
CA PRO A 234 -9.41 -1.66 2.20
C PRO A 234 -8.40 -1.48 1.04
N PHE A 235 -7.82 -0.28 0.92
CA PHE A 235 -6.97 0.09 -0.22
C PHE A 235 -5.52 0.44 0.17
N MET A 236 -5.12 0.22 1.44
CA MET A 236 -3.80 0.61 1.95
C MET A 236 -3.48 2.10 1.76
N LEU A 237 -4.51 2.96 1.86
CA LEU A 237 -4.40 4.41 1.71
C LEU A 237 -4.57 5.17 3.03
N LEU A 238 -4.55 4.43 4.14
CA LEU A 238 -4.65 4.95 5.49
C LEU A 238 -3.71 4.11 6.36
N VAL A 239 -2.57 4.69 6.74
CA VAL A 239 -1.44 4.03 7.43
C VAL A 239 -0.83 4.98 8.43
#